data_AF-A0A1H3QG29-F1
#
_entry.id   AF-A0A1H3QG29-F1
#
_cell.length_a   1.000
_cell.length_b   1.000
_cell.length_c   1.000
_cell.angle_alpha   90.00
_cell.angle_beta   90.00
_cell.angle_gamma   90.00
#
_symmetry.space_group_name_H-M   'P 1'
#
loop_
_entity.id
_entity.type
_entity.pdbx_description
1 polymer ?
#
loop_
_entity_poly.entity_id
_entity_poly.type
_entity_poly.pdbx_seq_one_letter_code
_entity_poly.pdbx_strand_id
1 'polypeptide(L)' 'MWVRSQDKKKIGNYAGFSVTSNWGSKKKGAIVGTIPNSSFWGNETEELGLYDTKEVALEELEKIQSAIMNGEKVYEMN' A
#
# COMPACT_ATOMS: atom_id res chain seq x y z
N MET A 1 7.66 -2.76 -9.05
CA MET A 1 6.36 -3.39 -9.36
C MET A 1 5.31 -2.29 -9.38
N TRP A 2 4.42 -2.27 -10.36
CA TRP A 2 3.29 -1.34 -10.36
C TRP A 2 2.21 -1.86 -9.41
N VAL A 3 1.72 -1.00 -8.51
CA VAL A 3 0.66 -1.37 -7.58
C VAL A 3 -0.56 -0.52 -7.88
N ARG A 4 -1.70 -1.18 -8.06
CA ARG A 4 -3.00 -0.54 -8.23
C ARG A 4 -3.73 -0.52 -6.89
N SER A 5 -4.26 0.65 -6.52
CA SER A 5 -5.05 0.83 -5.30
C SER A 5 -6.30 -0.04 -5.31
N GLN A 6 -6.82 -0.33 -4.12
CA GLN A 6 -8.03 -1.12 -3.88
C GLN A 6 -9.26 -0.51 -4.60
N ASP A 7 -9.36 0.81 -4.62
CA ASP A 7 -10.44 1.53 -5.30
C ASP A 7 -10.25 1.62 -6.83
N LYS A 8 -9.13 1.09 -7.35
CA LYS A 8 -8.72 1.05 -8.76
C LYS A 8 -8.50 2.42 -9.41
N LYS A 9 -8.50 3.50 -8.63
CA LYS A 9 -8.34 4.88 -9.13
C LYS A 9 -6.88 5.29 -9.26
N LYS A 10 -5.97 4.63 -8.53
CA LYS A 10 -4.55 4.99 -8.48
C LYS A 10 -3.71 3.80 -8.93
N ILE A 11 -2.64 4.11 -9.65
CA ILE A 11 -1.61 3.15 -10.02
C ILE A 11 -0.26 3.85 -9.95
N GLY A 12 0.68 3.24 -9.24
CA GLY A 12 1.99 3.85 -8.98
C GLY A 12 3.09 2.82 -8.82
N ASN A 13 4.33 3.30 -8.89
CA ASN A 13 5.51 2.53 -8.54
C ASN A 13 6.05 3.06 -7.21
N TYR A 14 5.97 2.23 -6.18
CA TYR A 14 6.26 2.62 -4.81
C TYR A 14 7.59 2.02 -4.36
N ALA A 15 8.37 2.78 -3.61
CA ALA A 15 9.65 2.37 -3.04
C ALA A 15 9.49 1.57 -1.74
N GLY A 16 8.35 1.68 -1.07
CA GLY A 16 8.05 0.96 0.16
C GLY A 16 6.57 0.94 0.46
N PHE A 17 6.17 0.06 1.38
CA PHE A 17 4.80 -0.11 1.83
C PHE A 17 4.77 -0.18 3.36
N SER A 18 3.74 0.38 3.97
CA SER A 18 3.53 0.34 5.42
C SER A 18 2.06 0.18 5.76
N VAL A 19 1.79 -0.46 6.90
CA VAL A 19 0.43 -0.55 7.46
C VAL A 19 0.32 0.49 8.57
N THR A 20 -0.62 1.41 8.41
CA THR A 20 -0.97 2.39 9.46
C THR A 20 -2.34 2.07 10.05
N SER A 21 -2.51 2.38 11.33
CA SER A 21 -3.79 2.22 12.02
C SER A 21 -4.61 3.51 11.87
N ASN A 22 -5.85 3.39 11.40
CA ASN A 22 -6.74 4.54 11.28
C ASN A 22 -7.57 4.69 12.57
N TRP A 23 -7.08 5.51 13.50
CA TRP A 23 -7.74 5.72 14.79
C TRP A 23 -8.93 6.68 14.62
N GLY A 24 -10.16 6.19 14.86
CA GLY A 24 -11.40 6.97 14.71
C GLY A 24 -12.25 6.62 13.48
N SER A 25 -11.73 5.82 12.55
CA SER A 25 -12.45 5.35 11.36
C SER A 25 -13.07 3.95 11.57
N LYS A 26 -14.10 3.59 10.78
CA LYS A 26 -14.64 2.21 10.74
C LYS A 26 -13.60 1.22 10.24
N LYS A 27 -12.77 1.64 9.28
CA LYS A 27 -11.64 0.87 8.75
C LYS A 27 -10.43 1.08 9.64
N LYS A 28 -9.95 0.02 10.28
CA LYS A 28 -8.89 0.09 11.31
C LYS A 28 -7.48 -0.04 10.74
N GLY A 29 -7.31 -0.62 9.56
CA GLY A 29 -6.02 -0.74 8.87
C GLY A 29 -6.00 0.02 7.55
N ALA A 30 -4.85 0.59 7.20
CA ALA A 30 -4.62 1.22 5.91
C ALA A 30 -3.24 0.84 5.38
N ILE A 31 -3.14 0.51 4.09
CA ILE A 31 -1.87 0.31 3.40
C ILE A 31 -1.49 1.60 2.71
N VAL A 32 -0.26 2.03 2.98
CA VAL A 32 0.31 3.27 2.45
C VAL A 32 1.56 2.93 1.67
N GLY A 33 1.60 3.35 0.41
CA GLY A 33 2.77 3.27 -0.45
C GLY A 33 3.61 4.53 -0.36
N THR A 34 4.93 4.37 -0.29
CA THR A 34 5.88 5.49 -0.32
C THR A 34 6.35 5.69 -1.75
N ILE A 35 6.11 6.86 -2.32
CA ILE A 35 6.63 7.25 -3.63
C ILE A 35 8.05 7.80 -3.42
N PRO A 36 9.06 7.29 -4.14
CA PRO A 36 10.41 7.85 -4.09
C PRO A 36 10.39 9.24 -4.72
N ASN A 37 10.40 10.29 -3.90
CA ASN A 37 10.53 11.66 -4.37
C ASN A 37 12.01 12.09 -4.28
N SER A 38 12.47 12.85 -5.27
CA SER A 38 13.82 13.43 -5.33
C SER A 38 13.97 14.70 -4.49
N SER A 39 12.89 15.18 -3.86
CA SER A 39 12.88 16.43 -3.10
C SER A 39 13.27 16.25 -1.64
N PHE A 40 14.12 17.14 -1.16
CA PHE A 40 14.73 17.24 0.17
C PHE A 40 13.74 17.33 1.36
N TRP A 41 12.43 17.35 1.12
CA TRP A 41 11.38 17.53 2.11
C TRP A 41 10.37 16.39 2.07
N GLY A 42 10.70 15.29 2.76
CA GLY A 42 9.75 14.24 3.11
C GLY A 42 9.47 13.21 2.01
N ASN A 43 9.31 11.97 2.43
CA ASN A 43 8.79 10.91 1.58
C ASN A 43 7.30 11.19 1.31
N GLU A 44 6.90 11.23 0.04
CA GLU A 44 5.49 11.34 -0.33
C GLU A 44 4.83 9.99 -0.12
N THR A 45 3.78 9.96 0.71
CA THR A 45 3.05 8.75 1.03
C THR A 45 1.65 8.82 0.45
N GLU A 46 1.18 7.70 -0.08
CA GLU A 46 -0.12 7.59 -0.70
C GLU A 46 -0.90 6.40 -0.11
N GLU A 47 -2.14 6.66 0.30
CA GLU A 47 -3.06 5.59 0.71
C GLU A 47 -3.50 4.76 -0.50
N LEU A 48 -3.30 3.45 -0.42
CA LEU A 48 -3.56 2.49 -1.49
C LEU A 48 -4.74 1.56 -1.18
N GLY A 49 -5.00 1.28 0.09
CA GLY A 49 -6.07 0.37 0.51
C GLY A 49 -6.48 0.61 1.94
N LEU A 50 -7.76 0.36 2.25
CA LEU A 50 -8.34 0.51 3.58
C LEU A 50 -9.08 -0.76 3.97
N TYR A 51 -8.82 -1.24 5.18
CA TYR A 51 -9.26 -2.53 5.69
C TYR A 51 -9.98 -2.40 7.02
N ASP A 52 -10.93 -3.30 7.26
CA ASP A 52 -11.75 -3.28 8.47
C ASP A 52 -10.92 -3.58 9.72
N THR A 53 -9.94 -4.49 9.61
CA THR A 53 -9.00 -4.82 10.70
C THR A 53 -7.55 -4.63 10.27
N LYS A 54 -6.65 -4.57 11.25
CA LYS A 54 -5.20 -4.46 10.98
C LYS A 54 -4.66 -5.76 10.39
N GLU A 55 -5.21 -6.89 10.82
CA GLU A 55 -4.83 -8.24 10.38
C GLU A 55 -5.06 -8.40 8.89
N VAL A 56 -6.21 -7.96 8.37
CA VAL A 56 -6.50 -8.01 6.92
C VAL A 56 -5.52 -7.12 6.14
N ALA A 57 -5.17 -5.94 6.68
CA ALA A 57 -4.16 -5.08 6.05
C ALA A 57 -2.77 -5.72 6.04
N LEU A 58 -2.42 -6.51 7.07
CA LEU A 58 -1.16 -7.25 7.13
C LEU A 58 -1.13 -8.41 6.15
N GLU A 59 -2.22 -9.19 6.04
CA GLU A 59 -2.34 -10.26 5.05
C GLU A 59 -2.16 -9.75 3.62
N GLU A 60 -2.76 -8.60 3.30
CA GLU A 60 -2.57 -7.99 1.99
C GLU A 60 -1.14 -7.47 1.79
N LEU A 61 -0.50 -6.93 2.83
CA LEU A 61 0.92 -6.55 2.77
C LEU A 61 1.82 -7.77 2.47
N GLU A 62 1.54 -8.93 3.06
CA GLU A 62 2.27 -10.17 2.80
C GLU A 62 2.11 -10.64 1.34
N LYS A 63 0.93 -10.44 0.74
CA LYS A 63 0.71 -10.72 -0.69
C LYS A 63 1.52 -9.78 -1.57
N ILE A 64 1.56 -8.48 -1.25
CA ILE A 64 2.41 -7.51 -1.96
C ILE A 64 3.88 -7.93 -1.87
N GLN A 65 4.35 -8.31 -0.68
CA GLN A 65 5.71 -8.78 -0.48
C GLN A 65 6.00 -10.04 -1.32
N SER A 66 5.07 -10.99 -1.32
CA SER A 66 5.17 -12.22 -2.12
C SER A 66 5.24 -11.91 -3.62
N ALA A 67 4.40 -11.01 -4.12
CA ALA A 67 4.42 -10.57 -5.50
C ALA A 67 5.74 -9.89 -5.90
N ILE A 68 6.32 -9.08 -5.01
CA ILE A 68 7.64 -8.48 -5.21
C ILE A 68 8.71 -9.57 -5.30
N MET A 69 8.71 -10.53 -4.38
CA MET A 69 9.69 -11.63 -4.35
C MET A 69 9.56 -12.54 -5.58
N ASN A 70 8.35 -12.72 -6.10
CA ASN A 70 8.07 -13.48 -7.32
C ASN A 70 8.42 -12.70 -8.60
N GLY A 71 8.83 -11.43 -8.49
CA GLY A 71 9.16 -10.60 -9.65
C GLY A 71 7.94 -10.18 -10.46
N GLU A 72 6.76 -10.11 -9.85
CA GLU A 72 5.55 -9.66 -10.52
C GLU A 72 5.70 -8.20 -10.98
N LYS A 73 5.18 -7.93 -12.19
CA LYS A 73 5.27 -6.58 -12.78
C LYS A 73 4.17 -5.66 -12.29
N VAL A 74 2.99 -6.22 -12.01
CA VAL A 74 1.79 -5.51 -11.60
C VAL A 74 1.11 -6.29 -10.48
N TYR A 75 0.74 -5.62 -9.41
CA TYR A 75 -0.08 -6.13 -8.33
C TYR A 75 -1.35 -5.27 -8.21
N GLU A 76 -2.51 -5.92 -8.16
CA GLU A 76 -3.79 -5.23 -7.93
C GLU A 76 -4.30 -5.58 -6.54
N MET A 77 -4.54 -4.56 -5.70
CA MET A 77 -5.09 -4.75 -4.37
C MET A 77 -6.55 -5.21 -4.42
N ASN A 78 -6.92 -6.08 -3.49
CA ASN A 78 -8.31 -6.52 -3.26
C ASN A 78 -9.02 -5.68 -2.19
#